data_AF-A0A149U9I0-F1
#
_entry.id   AF-A0A149U9I0-F1
#
_cell.length_a   1.000
_cell.length_b   1.000
_cell.length_c   1.000
_cell.angle_alpha   90.00
_cell.angle_beta   90.00
_cell.angle_gamma   90.00
#
_symmetry.space_group_name_H-M   'P 1'
#
loop_
_entity.id
_entity.type
_entity.pdbx_description
1 polymer ?
#
loop_
_entity_poly.entity_id
_entity_poly.type
_entity_poly.pdbx_seq_one_letter_code
_entity_poly.pdbx_strand_id
1 'polypeptide(L)'
;NNTSSEVWADSAYQSRRNEKWLSDQMLTSRIHRRKPMGKPMSKATARANAAKSSIRAHVEHVFAHQKNRFNLFIRTIGLARTEAKLTLCNLAYNFNRLIFHERLETAG
;
A
#
# COMPACT_ATOMS: atom_id res chain seq x y z
N ASN A 1 7.03 11.33 15.74
CA ASN A 1 7.80 11.35 14.47
C ASN A 1 7.82 9.96 13.86
N ASN A 2 7.26 9.80 12.66
CA ASN A 2 7.44 8.57 11.89
C ASN A 2 8.77 8.67 11.12
N THR A 3 9.86 8.34 11.81
CA THR A 3 11.25 8.32 11.28
C THR A 3 11.55 7.09 10.44
N SER A 4 10.52 6.40 9.93
CA SER A 4 10.72 5.14 9.22
C SER A 4 11.60 5.37 7.99
N SER A 5 12.85 4.88 8.07
CA SER A 5 13.76 4.80 6.93
C SER A 5 13.32 3.71 5.94
N GLU A 6 12.24 2.98 6.24
CA GLU A 6 11.76 1.89 5.41
C GLU A 6 10.87 2.37 4.27
N VAL A 7 11.25 2.02 3.04
CA VAL A 7 10.48 2.33 1.83
C VAL A 7 9.82 1.06 1.30
N TRP A 8 8.49 1.11 1.22
CA TRP A 8 7.63 0.01 0.80
C TRP A 8 7.17 0.20 -0.63
N ALA A 9 7.35 -0.81 -1.47
CA ALA A 9 6.83 -0.80 -2.83
C ALA A 9 6.62 -2.22 -3.39
N ASP A 10 5.91 -2.31 -4.50
CA ASP A 10 5.79 -3.54 -5.27
C ASP A 10 7.08 -3.85 -6.06
N SER A 11 7.17 -5.08 -6.58
CA SER A 11 8.37 -5.57 -7.26
C SER A 11 8.72 -4.86 -8.57
N ALA A 12 7.80 -4.10 -9.19
CA ALA A 12 8.10 -3.31 -10.38
C ALA A 12 9.05 -2.15 -10.05
N TYR A 13 9.06 -1.68 -8.80
CA TYR A 13 9.98 -0.65 -8.33
C TYR A 13 11.35 -1.18 -7.90
N GLN A 14 11.59 -2.49 -7.96
CA GLN A 14 12.86 -3.13 -7.55
C GLN A 14 13.97 -3.00 -8.62
N SER A 15 14.05 -1.85 -9.30
CA SER A 15 15.10 -1.60 -10.28
C SER A 15 16.44 -1.36 -9.57
N ARG A 16 17.57 -1.71 -10.21
CA ARG A 16 18.91 -1.42 -9.66
C ARG A 16 19.10 0.07 -9.37
N ARG A 17 18.54 0.93 -10.22
CA ARG A 17 18.57 2.39 -10.04
C ARG A 17 17.86 2.80 -8.76
N ASN A 18 16.67 2.26 -8.50
CA ASN A 18 15.91 2.59 -7.29
C ASN A 18 16.59 2.05 -6.04
N GLU A 19 17.08 0.82 -6.06
CA GLU A 19 17.80 0.23 -4.92
C GLU A 19 19.08 1.02 -4.60
N LYS A 20 19.83 1.46 -5.62
CA LYS A 20 20.98 2.35 -5.42
C LYS A 20 20.55 3.68 -4.81
N TRP A 21 19.52 4.31 -5.36
CA TRP A 21 19.02 5.57 -4.83
C TRP A 21 18.59 5.44 -3.36
N LEU A 22 17.87 4.37 -3.00
CA LEU A 22 17.49 4.10 -1.60
C LEU A 22 18.71 3.98 -0.70
N SER A 23 19.72 3.21 -1.12
CA SER A 23 20.97 3.07 -0.38
C SER A 23 21.71 4.39 -0.21
N ASP A 24 21.82 5.21 -1.26
CA ASP A 24 22.47 6.52 -1.24
C ASP A 24 21.75 7.51 -0.30
N GLN A 25 20.44 7.29 -0.06
CA GLN A 25 19.63 8.07 0.88
C GLN A 25 19.54 7.44 2.28
N MET A 26 20.28 6.37 2.56
CA MET A 26 20.22 5.60 3.82
C MET A 26 18.81 5.05 4.14
N LEU A 27 18.04 4.72 3.10
CA LEU A 27 16.70 4.15 3.21
C LEU A 27 16.75 2.62 3.09
N THR A 28 15.95 1.95 3.93
CA THR A 28 15.81 0.49 3.94
C THR A 28 14.78 0.04 2.91
N SER A 29 15.20 -0.74 1.92
CA SER A 29 14.30 -1.30 0.91
C SER A 29 13.41 -2.40 1.48
N ARG A 30 12.13 -2.11 1.63
CA ARG A 30 11.05 -3.08 1.86
C ARG A 30 10.32 -3.43 0.56
N ILE A 31 10.96 -3.21 -0.59
CA ILE A 31 10.39 -3.52 -1.91
C ILE A 31 10.29 -5.04 -2.12
N HIS A 32 9.20 -5.52 -2.72
CA HIS A 32 9.00 -6.94 -3.00
C HIS A 32 10.01 -7.46 -4.04
N ARG A 33 10.42 -8.73 -3.90
CA ARG A 33 11.26 -9.39 -4.90
C ARG A 33 10.41 -10.16 -5.90
N ARG A 34 10.69 -9.98 -7.19
CA ARG A 34 10.03 -10.73 -8.27
C ARG A 34 10.45 -12.21 -8.24
N LYS A 35 9.51 -13.11 -8.54
CA LYS A 35 9.83 -14.53 -8.75
C LYS A 35 10.74 -14.69 -9.99
N PRO A 36 11.82 -15.48 -9.93
CA PRO A 36 12.65 -15.75 -11.09
C PRO A 36 11.86 -16.51 -12.17
N MET A 37 12.13 -16.19 -13.44
CA MET A 37 11.49 -16.87 -14.57
C MET A 37 11.95 -18.33 -14.64
N GLY A 38 11.01 -19.26 -14.84
CA GLY A 38 11.30 -20.70 -14.99
C GLY A 38 11.79 -21.41 -13.73
N LYS A 39 11.84 -20.73 -12.57
CA LYS A 39 12.35 -21.32 -11.31
C LYS A 39 11.41 -21.03 -10.13
N PRO A 40 11.35 -21.91 -9.11
CA PRO A 40 10.66 -21.59 -7.87
C PRO A 40 11.36 -20.43 -7.14
N MET A 41 10.59 -19.66 -6.38
CA MET A 41 11.15 -18.66 -5.47
C MET A 41 11.84 -19.36 -4.30
N SER A 42 13.01 -18.88 -3.87
CA SER A 42 13.65 -19.44 -2.68
C SER A 42 12.78 -19.28 -1.45
N LYS A 43 12.78 -20.27 -0.55
CA LYS A 43 11.97 -20.25 0.68
C LYS A 43 12.21 -18.99 1.51
N ALA A 44 13.47 -18.55 1.60
CA ALA A 44 13.84 -17.31 2.30
C ALA A 44 13.21 -16.07 1.66
N THR A 45 13.24 -15.94 0.34
CA THR A 45 12.64 -14.80 -0.37
C THR A 45 11.11 -14.84 -0.26
N ALA A 46 10.50 -16.02 -0.35
CA ALA A 46 9.07 -16.18 -0.18
C ALA A 46 8.62 -15.75 1.23
N ARG A 47 9.35 -16.16 2.28
CA ARG A 47 9.07 -15.74 3.67
C ARG A 47 9.22 -14.23 3.85
N ALA A 48 10.26 -13.63 3.27
CA ALA A 48 10.46 -12.18 3.32
C ALA A 48 9.34 -11.43 2.59
N ASN A 49 8.92 -11.89 1.41
CA ASN A 49 7.79 -11.31 0.69
C ASN A 49 6.48 -11.51 1.47
N ALA A 50 6.25 -12.67 2.10
CA ALA A 50 5.04 -12.91 2.89
C ALA A 50 4.92 -11.96 4.10
N ALA A 51 6.03 -11.72 4.79
CA ALA A 51 6.08 -10.71 5.86
C ALA A 51 5.73 -9.31 5.33
N LYS A 52 6.24 -8.96 4.14
CA LYS A 52 5.92 -7.68 3.50
C LYS A 52 4.45 -7.59 3.05
N SER A 53 3.90 -8.68 2.53
CA SER A 53 2.50 -8.77 2.11
C SER A 53 1.53 -8.60 3.27
N SER A 54 1.86 -9.08 4.47
CA SER A 54 1.01 -8.89 5.66
C SER A 54 0.76 -7.40 5.95
N ILE A 55 1.79 -6.57 5.85
CA ILE A 55 1.67 -5.12 6.03
C ILE A 55 0.90 -4.49 4.86
N ARG A 56 1.26 -4.86 3.63
CA ARG A 56 0.60 -4.37 2.41
C ARG A 56 -0.91 -4.66 2.40
N ALA A 57 -1.35 -5.81 2.91
CA ALA A 57 -2.76 -6.19 2.95
C ALA A 57 -3.63 -5.17 3.71
N HIS A 58 -3.12 -4.54 4.76
CA HIS A 58 -3.83 -3.51 5.52
C HIS A 58 -4.09 -2.26 4.67
N VAL A 59 -3.12 -1.88 3.83
CA VAL A 59 -3.24 -0.73 2.93
C VAL A 59 -4.12 -1.07 1.73
N GLU A 60 -3.95 -2.27 1.15
CA GLU A 60 -4.76 -2.74 0.02
C GLU A 60 -6.23 -2.87 0.37
N HIS A 61 -6.54 -3.23 1.62
CA HIS A 61 -7.91 -3.29 2.10
C HIS A 61 -8.64 -1.93 1.96
N VAL A 62 -7.95 -0.81 2.22
CA VAL A 62 -8.51 0.54 2.02
C VAL A 62 -8.92 0.74 0.57
N PHE A 63 -8.00 0.47 -0.36
CA PHE A 63 -8.26 0.63 -1.79
C PHE A 63 -9.35 -0.32 -2.29
N ALA A 64 -9.37 -1.56 -1.79
CA ALA A 64 -10.41 -2.53 -2.12
C ALA A 64 -11.79 -2.04 -1.64
N HIS A 65 -11.89 -1.52 -0.41
CA HIS A 65 -13.12 -0.92 0.09
C HIS A 65 -13.57 0.25 -0.80
N GLN A 66 -12.67 1.15 -1.15
CA GLN A 66 -13.00 2.30 -2.00
C GLN A 66 -13.47 1.88 -3.40
N LYS A 67 -12.79 0.93 -4.04
CA LYS A 67 -13.21 0.41 -5.35
C LYS A 67 -14.56 -0.30 -5.28
N ASN A 68 -14.78 -1.15 -4.27
CA ASN A 68 -16.00 -1.95 -4.19
C ASN A 68 -17.20 -1.13 -3.69
N ARG A 69 -17.03 -0.37 -2.60
CA ARG A 69 -18.14 0.31 -1.93
C ARG A 69 -18.44 1.68 -2.52
N PHE A 70 -17.42 2.38 -3.01
CA PHE A 70 -17.59 3.72 -3.60
C PHE A 70 -17.51 3.72 -5.12
N ASN A 71 -17.33 2.55 -5.75
CA ASN A 71 -17.13 2.43 -7.20
C ASN A 71 -16.02 3.38 -7.69
N LEU A 72 -14.92 3.49 -6.93
CA LEU A 72 -13.87 4.47 -7.17
C LEU A 72 -13.20 4.21 -8.52
N PHE A 73 -13.56 5.05 -9.50
CA PHE A 73 -12.96 5.08 -10.83
C PHE A 73 -12.72 6.53 -11.27
N ILE A 74 -11.48 6.84 -11.65
CA ILE A 74 -11.06 8.20 -12.02
C ILE A 74 -11.05 8.33 -13.54
N ARG A 75 -11.94 9.18 -14.08
CA ARG A 75 -12.02 9.57 -15.50
C ARG A 75 -12.18 11.09 -15.65
N THR A 76 -11.89 11.83 -14.59
CA THR A 76 -12.01 13.29 -14.55
C THR A 76 -10.90 13.95 -15.36
N ILE A 77 -11.25 15.00 -16.09
CA ILE A 77 -10.28 15.87 -16.76
C ILE A 77 -9.78 16.90 -15.75
N GLY A 78 -8.46 17.01 -15.62
CA GLY A 78 -7.79 17.95 -14.72
C GLY A 78 -7.37 17.34 -13.38
N LEU A 79 -6.14 17.64 -12.96
CA LEU A 79 -5.52 17.10 -11.76
C LEU A 79 -6.31 17.46 -10.49
N ALA A 80 -6.71 18.72 -10.34
CA ALA A 80 -7.46 19.19 -9.16
C ALA A 80 -8.78 18.42 -8.94
N ARG A 81 -9.49 18.04 -10.01
CA ARG A 81 -10.73 17.24 -9.90
C ARG A 81 -10.44 15.81 -9.47
N THR A 82 -9.37 15.23 -9.99
CA THR A 82 -8.89 13.90 -9.59
C THR A 82 -8.49 13.89 -8.12
N GLU A 83 -7.72 14.88 -7.68
CA GLU A 83 -7.32 15.04 -6.28
C GLU A 83 -8.51 15.22 -5.35
N ALA A 84 -9.46 16.08 -5.70
CA ALA A 84 -10.69 16.26 -4.92
C ALA A 84 -11.48 14.95 -4.78
N LYS A 85 -11.66 14.19 -5.88
CA LYS A 85 -12.36 12.90 -5.85
C LYS A 85 -11.66 11.88 -4.95
N LEU A 86 -10.33 11.77 -5.04
CA LEU A 86 -9.55 10.87 -4.19
C LEU A 86 -9.62 11.28 -2.72
N THR A 87 -9.53 12.59 -2.44
CA THR A 87 -9.57 13.14 -1.08
C THR A 87 -10.91 12.85 -0.40
N LEU A 88 -12.03 13.13 -1.08
CA LEU A 88 -13.36 12.85 -0.55
C LEU A 88 -13.58 11.34 -0.31
N CYS A 89 -13.06 10.50 -1.21
CA CYS A 89 -13.12 9.04 -1.07
C CYS A 89 -12.33 8.53 0.16
N ASN A 90 -11.13 9.09 0.40
CA ASN A 90 -10.34 8.81 1.59
C ASN A 90 -11.05 9.27 2.86
N LEU A 91 -11.64 10.46 2.85
CA LEU A 91 -12.38 11.00 3.99
C LEU A 91 -13.59 10.13 4.34
N ALA A 92 -14.40 9.76 3.34
CA ALA A 92 -15.55 8.88 3.54
C ALA A 92 -15.14 7.49 4.07
N TYR A 93 -14.03 6.92 3.58
CA TYR A 93 -13.49 5.68 4.14
C TYR A 93 -13.14 5.83 5.62
N ASN A 94 -12.45 6.91 5.99
CA ASN A 94 -12.04 7.14 7.38
C ASN A 94 -13.25 7.30 8.32
N PHE A 95 -14.31 7.98 7.88
CA PHE A 95 -15.55 8.07 8.67
C PHE A 95 -16.22 6.71 8.86
N ASN A 96 -16.34 5.90 7.80
CA ASN A 96 -16.89 4.55 7.93
C ASN A 96 -16.06 3.69 8.90
N ARG A 97 -14.72 3.81 8.82
CA ARG A 97 -13.80 3.10 9.71
C ARG A 97 -13.93 3.56 11.16
N LEU A 98 -14.08 4.87 11.40
CA LEU A 98 -14.32 5.42 12.74
C LEU A 98 -15.60 4.84 13.34
N ILE A 99 -16.73 4.94 12.61
CA ILE A 99 -18.03 4.43 13.07
C ILE A 99 -17.95 2.93 13.39
N PHE A 100 -17.21 2.15 12.60
CA PHE A 100 -17.00 0.73 12.87
C PHE A 100 -16.29 0.52 14.21
N HIS A 101 -15.22 1.27 14.49
CA HIS A 101 -14.50 1.17 15.76
C HIS A 101 -15.35 1.61 16.95
N GLU A 102 -16.06 2.73 16.86
CA GLU A 102 -16.96 3.21 17.92
C GLU A 102 -18.08 2.19 18.25
N ARG A 103 -18.63 1.53 17.23
CA ARG A 103 -19.63 0.47 17.41
C ARG A 103 -19.06 -0.76 18.11
N LEU A 104 -17.83 -1.15 17.78
CA LEU A 104 -17.16 -2.26 18.46
C LEU A 104 -16.89 -1.93 19.93
N GLU A 105 -16.46 -0.71 20.23
CA GLU A 105 -16.21 -0.25 21.60
C GLU A 105 -17.50 -0.20 22.43
N THR A 106 -18.62 0.18 21.82
CA THR A 106 -19.93 0.25 22.51
C THR A 106 -20.59 -1.12 22.69
N ALA A 107 -20.22 -2.12 21.88
CA ALA A 107 -20.79 -3.46 21.89
C ALA A 107 -20.03 -4.46 22.80
N GLY A 108 -18.87 -4.07 23.33
CA GLY A 108 -18.09 -4.82 24.33
C GLY A 108 -18.35 -4.31 25.74
#